data_AF-A0AAE8MLM2-F1
#
_entry.id   AF-A0AAE8MLM2-F1
#
_cell.length_a   1.000
_cell.length_b   1.000
_cell.length_c   1.000
_cell.angle_alpha   90.00
_cell.angle_beta   90.00
_cell.angle_gamma   90.00
#
_symmetry.space_group_name_H-M   'P 1'
#
loop_
_entity.id
_entity.type
_entity.pdbx_description
1 polymer ?
#
loop_
_entity_poly.entity_id
_entity_poly.type
_entity_poly.pdbx_seq_one_letter_code
_entity_poly.pdbx_strand_id
1 'polypeptide(L)'
;MTTYTNMCWVIGQFVGTGVLRRLVDARKALRNLASASVSGAQLDANVAMIGYTNEMERLNQEGTSYIDYFRGTNLRPIVGTFLSWFLLPHIGRRTLYVYSLAILFTILTVVGCMGVPAPQESLGWASGVFFTIFVITYDMTIGSICYCLVAEIPSTRLRIKTVAIARNAYLLVSIGWAYFYLPEPKGRSAAELEKLFEQGISTRNFSSTEVVIFTEESSEKGDSPKVDMVEGK
;
A
#
# COMPACT_ATOMS: atom_id res chain seq x y z
N MET A 1 -24.64 -9.43 -11.60
CA MET A 1 -23.94 -8.20 -11.20
C MET A 1 -22.70 -8.52 -10.37
N THR A 2 -22.83 -9.27 -9.26
CA THR A 2 -21.71 -9.72 -8.42
C THR A 2 -20.59 -10.44 -9.18
N THR A 3 -20.94 -11.34 -10.12
CA THR A 3 -19.94 -12.04 -10.96
C THR A 3 -19.09 -11.08 -11.81
N TYR A 4 -19.69 -10.02 -12.37
CA TYR A 4 -18.96 -9.03 -13.17
C TYR A 4 -18.05 -8.15 -12.32
N THR A 5 -18.50 -7.76 -11.12
CA THR A 5 -17.69 -7.02 -10.15
C THR A 5 -16.47 -7.84 -9.72
N ASN A 6 -16.67 -9.11 -9.42
CA ASN A 6 -15.61 -10.05 -9.03
C ASN A 6 -14.60 -10.27 -10.16
N MET A 7 -15.05 -10.41 -11.41
CA MET A 7 -14.17 -10.52 -12.57
C MET A 7 -13.36 -9.24 -12.81
N CYS A 8 -14.00 -8.07 -12.71
CA CYS A 8 -13.30 -6.78 -12.84
C CYS A 8 -12.17 -6.65 -11.82
N TRP A 9 -12.39 -7.14 -10.61
CA TRP A 9 -11.40 -7.07 -9.54
C TRP A 9 -10.19 -7.96 -9.80
N VAL A 10 -10.42 -9.21 -10.19
CA VAL A 10 -9.34 -10.14 -10.60
C VAL A 10 -8.55 -9.60 -11.79
N ILE A 11 -9.24 -9.08 -12.80
CA ILE A 11 -8.60 -8.45 -13.98
C ILE A 11 -7.80 -7.22 -13.54
N GLY A 12 -8.33 -6.41 -12.62
CA GLY A 12 -7.66 -5.24 -12.08
C GLY A 12 -6.35 -5.54 -11.37
N GLN A 13 -6.29 -6.61 -10.56
CA GLN A 13 -5.02 -7.05 -9.94
C GLN A 13 -4.02 -7.58 -10.96
N PHE A 14 -4.45 -8.31 -11.98
CA PHE A 14 -3.58 -8.76 -13.07
C PHE A 14 -3.02 -7.58 -13.87
N VAL A 15 -3.85 -6.61 -14.22
CA VAL A 15 -3.43 -5.42 -14.98
C VAL A 15 -2.52 -4.52 -14.12
N GLY A 16 -2.89 -4.29 -12.85
CA GLY A 16 -2.10 -3.46 -11.93
C GLY A 16 -0.68 -3.97 -11.72
N THR A 17 -0.53 -5.28 -11.49
CA THR A 17 0.79 -5.91 -11.35
C THR A 17 1.59 -5.89 -12.65
N GLY A 18 0.94 -6.09 -13.80
CA GLY A 18 1.57 -5.96 -15.11
C GLY A 18 2.11 -4.56 -15.39
N VAL A 19 1.34 -3.52 -15.06
CA VAL A 19 1.75 -2.11 -15.19
C VAL A 19 2.90 -1.78 -14.25
N LEU A 20 2.84 -2.20 -12.98
CA LEU A 20 3.91 -2.00 -12.00
C LEU A 20 5.25 -2.54 -12.49
N ARG A 21 5.27 -3.76 -13.06
CA ARG A 21 6.51 -4.33 -13.64
C ARG A 21 7.04 -3.49 -14.79
N ARG A 22 6.18 -3.08 -15.73
CA ARG A 22 6.58 -2.27 -16.89
C ARG A 22 7.13 -0.91 -16.49
N LEU A 23 6.58 -0.31 -15.44
CA LEU A 23 7.08 0.95 -14.90
C LEU A 23 8.44 0.79 -14.22
N VAL A 24 8.69 -0.33 -13.55
CA VAL A 24 10.00 -0.62 -12.95
C VAL A 24 11.06 -0.91 -14.03
N ASP A 25 10.72 -1.71 -15.05
CA ASP A 25 11.60 -1.95 -16.19
C ASP A 25 11.92 -0.66 -16.96
N ALA A 26 10.91 0.19 -17.19
CA ALA A 26 11.06 1.49 -17.84
C ALA A 26 11.91 2.46 -17.01
N ARG A 27 11.74 2.48 -15.67
CA ARG A 27 12.58 3.26 -14.76
C ARG A 27 14.05 2.83 -14.87
N LYS A 28 14.31 1.53 -14.93
CA LYS A 28 15.67 0.99 -15.08
C LYS A 28 16.30 1.41 -16.43
N ALA A 29 15.53 1.38 -17.52
CA ALA A 29 15.99 1.82 -18.83
C ALA A 29 16.27 3.34 -18.88
N LEU A 30 15.38 4.17 -18.30
CA LEU A 30 15.57 5.62 -18.21
C LEU A 30 16.78 6.00 -17.35
N ARG A 31 17.04 5.25 -16.28
CA ARG A 31 18.20 5.45 -15.41
C ARG A 31 19.53 5.21 -16.14
N ASN A 32 19.60 4.21 -17.01
CA ASN A 32 20.78 3.99 -17.85
C ASN A 32 21.06 5.17 -18.79
N LEU A 33 20.01 5.87 -19.25
CA LEU A 33 20.13 7.07 -20.08
C LEU A 33 20.50 8.31 -19.25
N ALA A 34 19.96 8.45 -18.04
CA ALA A 34 20.26 9.56 -17.13
C ALA A 34 21.69 9.55 -16.58
N SER A 35 22.29 8.36 -16.40
CA SER A 35 23.70 8.20 -16.01
C SER A 35 24.68 8.79 -17.02
N ALA A 36 24.26 9.00 -18.28
CA ALA A 36 25.11 9.56 -19.32
C ALA A 36 25.15 11.10 -19.30
N SER A 37 24.34 11.78 -18.47
CA SER A 37 24.12 13.24 -18.56
C SER A 37 24.45 14.07 -17.30
N VAL A 38 25.17 13.55 -16.29
CA VAL A 38 25.39 14.25 -15.00
C VAL A 38 26.88 14.30 -14.59
N SER A 39 27.28 15.41 -13.95
CA SER A 39 28.63 15.75 -13.49
C SER A 39 29.17 14.81 -12.39
N GLY A 40 30.44 14.39 -12.53
CA GLY A 40 31.01 13.17 -11.92
C GLY A 40 30.98 13.05 -10.40
N ALA A 41 31.23 14.11 -9.63
CA ALA A 41 31.35 13.99 -8.17
C ALA A 41 30.01 13.82 -7.43
N GLN A 42 28.93 14.44 -7.94
CA GLN A 42 27.57 14.24 -7.42
C GLN A 42 26.94 12.96 -8.01
N LEU A 43 27.38 12.56 -9.21
CA LEU A 43 26.97 11.35 -9.89
C LEU A 43 27.38 10.11 -9.06
N ASP A 44 28.60 10.06 -8.54
CA ASP A 44 29.10 8.87 -7.84
C ASP A 44 28.34 8.58 -6.53
N ALA A 45 28.01 9.60 -5.74
CA ALA A 45 27.22 9.44 -4.52
C ALA A 45 25.74 9.05 -4.81
N ASN A 46 25.14 9.65 -5.84
CA ASN A 46 23.78 9.32 -6.25
C ASN A 46 23.71 7.92 -6.91
N VAL A 47 24.72 7.53 -7.69
CA VAL A 47 24.83 6.21 -8.32
C VAL A 47 25.03 5.13 -7.27
N ALA A 48 25.79 5.39 -6.19
CA ALA A 48 25.92 4.47 -5.07
C ALA A 48 24.58 4.22 -4.35
N MET A 49 23.81 5.28 -4.07
CA MET A 49 22.47 5.15 -3.48
C MET A 49 21.49 4.42 -4.42
N ILE A 50 21.58 4.68 -5.72
CA ILE A 50 20.78 4.02 -6.75
C ILE A 50 21.16 2.54 -6.91
N GLY A 51 22.44 2.20 -6.77
CA GLY A 51 22.96 0.83 -6.78
C GLY A 51 22.42 0.02 -5.60
N TYR A 52 22.53 0.59 -4.39
CA TYR A 52 21.98 0.00 -3.16
C TYR A 52 20.46 -0.18 -3.24
N THR A 53 19.73 0.83 -3.72
CA THR A 53 18.27 0.75 -3.90
C THR A 53 17.88 -0.33 -4.91
N ASN A 54 18.62 -0.50 -6.01
CA ASN A 54 18.36 -1.55 -6.99
C ASN A 54 18.62 -2.95 -6.45
N GLU A 55 19.58 -3.10 -5.53
CA GLU A 55 19.90 -4.39 -4.91
C GLU A 55 18.83 -4.79 -3.89
N MET A 56 18.38 -3.83 -3.07
CA MET A 56 17.21 -4.01 -2.20
C MET A 56 15.92 -4.26 -3.00
N GLU A 57 15.71 -3.55 -4.11
CA GLU A 57 14.60 -3.82 -5.03
C GLU A 57 14.72 -5.20 -5.67
N ARG A 58 15.92 -5.67 -6.04
CA ARG A 58 16.15 -7.04 -6.55
C ARG A 58 15.84 -8.10 -5.52
N LEU A 59 16.33 -7.95 -4.29
CA LEU A 59 16.04 -8.87 -3.19
C LEU A 59 14.54 -8.92 -2.88
N ASN A 60 13.85 -7.77 -2.97
CA ASN A 60 12.40 -7.70 -2.82
C ASN A 60 11.63 -8.19 -4.08
N GLN A 61 12.25 -8.14 -5.26
CA GLN A 61 11.68 -8.61 -6.55
C GLN A 61 11.85 -10.10 -6.80
N GLU A 62 12.90 -10.74 -6.26
CA GLU A 62 13.16 -12.17 -6.42
C GLU A 62 12.01 -13.04 -5.85
N GLY A 63 11.18 -12.48 -4.95
CA GLY A 63 9.92 -13.08 -4.48
C GLY A 63 8.65 -12.71 -5.28
N THR A 64 8.78 -12.11 -6.47
CA THR A 64 7.64 -11.64 -7.28
C THR A 64 7.58 -12.29 -8.66
N SER A 65 7.76 -13.61 -8.74
CA SER A 65 7.50 -14.40 -9.95
C SER A 65 6.02 -14.39 -10.34
N TYR A 66 5.66 -14.65 -11.61
CA TYR A 66 4.24 -14.72 -12.03
C TYR A 66 3.45 -15.80 -11.25
N ILE A 67 4.15 -16.84 -10.80
CA ILE A 67 3.62 -17.89 -9.94
C ILE A 67 3.41 -17.45 -8.48
N ASP A 68 4.06 -16.37 -8.03
CA ASP A 68 3.82 -15.79 -6.70
C ASP A 68 2.50 -15.03 -6.64
N TYR A 69 1.82 -14.83 -7.78
CA TYR A 69 0.43 -14.38 -7.80
C TYR A 69 -0.51 -15.40 -7.15
N PHE A 70 -0.18 -16.69 -7.28
CA PHE A 70 -0.90 -17.79 -6.66
C PHE A 70 -0.31 -18.19 -5.29
N ARG A 71 0.61 -17.39 -4.72
CA ARG A 71 1.19 -17.64 -3.39
C ARG A 71 1.14 -16.39 -2.51
N GLY A 72 1.26 -16.59 -1.20
CA GLY A 72 1.31 -15.50 -0.22
C GLY A 72 0.08 -14.58 -0.22
N THR A 73 0.31 -13.30 0.00
CA THR A 73 -0.73 -12.29 0.26
C THR A 73 -1.63 -12.01 -0.94
N ASN A 74 -1.17 -12.24 -2.17
CA ASN A 74 -1.92 -11.98 -3.41
C ASN A 74 -2.90 -13.11 -3.79
N LEU A 75 -2.68 -14.34 -3.31
CA LEU A 75 -3.63 -15.46 -3.51
C LEU A 75 -4.92 -15.25 -2.72
N ARG A 76 -4.78 -14.70 -1.51
CA ARG A 76 -5.85 -14.49 -0.53
C ARG A 76 -7.09 -13.79 -1.13
N PRO A 77 -6.96 -12.65 -1.86
CA PRO A 77 -8.08 -12.00 -2.53
C PRO A 77 -8.74 -12.84 -3.64
N ILE A 78 -7.96 -13.64 -4.37
CA ILE A 78 -8.48 -14.53 -5.42
C ILE A 78 -9.39 -15.60 -4.80
N VAL A 79 -8.92 -16.25 -3.72
CA VAL A 79 -9.69 -17.26 -2.99
C VAL A 79 -10.97 -16.67 -2.41
N GLY A 80 -10.90 -15.48 -1.80
CA GLY A 80 -12.07 -14.76 -1.30
C GLY A 80 -13.11 -14.48 -2.39
N THR A 81 -12.64 -14.14 -3.60
CA THR A 81 -13.51 -13.86 -4.75
C THR A 81 -14.27 -15.09 -5.23
N PHE A 82 -13.60 -16.25 -5.33
CA PHE A 82 -14.24 -17.51 -5.68
C PHE A 82 -15.22 -17.98 -4.60
N LEU A 83 -14.84 -17.85 -3.33
CA LEU A 83 -15.69 -18.24 -2.19
C LEU A 83 -16.94 -17.35 -2.10
N SER A 84 -16.82 -16.06 -2.45
CA SER A 84 -17.93 -15.12 -2.60
C SER A 84 -18.98 -15.63 -3.59
N TRP A 85 -18.55 -16.20 -4.72
CA TRP A 85 -19.46 -16.75 -5.73
C TRP A 85 -20.34 -17.86 -5.14
N PHE A 86 -19.80 -18.70 -4.25
CA PHE A 86 -20.58 -19.76 -3.64
C PHE A 86 -21.48 -19.27 -2.48
N LEU A 87 -21.02 -18.28 -1.72
CA LEU A 87 -21.77 -17.72 -0.58
C LEU A 87 -23.00 -16.92 -1.01
N LEU A 88 -22.90 -16.18 -2.12
CA LEU A 88 -23.95 -15.24 -2.58
C LEU A 88 -25.27 -15.91 -3.02
N PRO A 89 -25.29 -17.08 -3.70
CA PRO A 89 -26.52 -17.80 -4.02
C PRO A 89 -27.19 -18.43 -2.79
N HIS A 90 -26.40 -18.85 -1.81
CA HIS A 90 -26.91 -19.59 -0.64
C HIS A 90 -27.43 -18.67 0.47
N ILE A 91 -26.79 -17.51 0.66
CA ILE A 91 -27.09 -16.60 1.76
C ILE A 91 -27.50 -15.26 1.17
N GLY A 92 -28.72 -14.82 1.48
CA GLY A 92 -29.27 -13.56 0.96
C GLY A 92 -28.34 -12.36 1.18
N ARG A 93 -28.30 -11.45 0.19
CA ARG A 93 -27.33 -10.34 0.11
C ARG A 93 -27.36 -9.42 1.34
N ARG A 94 -28.54 -9.11 1.86
CA ARG A 94 -28.74 -8.21 3.02
C ARG A 94 -28.21 -8.82 4.31
N THR A 95 -28.56 -10.07 4.57
CA THR A 95 -28.09 -10.82 5.75
C THR A 95 -26.58 -10.97 5.71
N LEU A 96 -26.01 -11.30 4.56
CA LEU A 96 -24.58 -11.49 4.43
C LEU A 96 -23.78 -10.18 4.65
N TYR A 97 -24.30 -9.04 4.19
CA TYR A 97 -23.74 -7.72 4.51
C TYR A 97 -23.75 -7.42 6.01
N VAL A 98 -24.89 -7.62 6.69
CA VAL A 98 -25.02 -7.35 8.14
C VAL A 98 -24.14 -8.28 8.97
N TYR A 99 -24.11 -9.58 8.68
CA TYR A 99 -23.25 -10.53 9.37
C TYR A 99 -21.77 -10.18 9.21
N SER A 100 -21.34 -9.82 8.00
CA SER A 100 -19.96 -9.43 7.77
C SER A 100 -19.57 -8.16 8.54
N LEU A 101 -20.44 -7.13 8.58
CA LEU A 101 -20.19 -5.94 9.39
C LEU A 101 -20.06 -6.26 10.89
N ALA A 102 -20.90 -7.16 11.41
CA ALA A 102 -20.82 -7.59 12.81
C ALA A 102 -19.49 -8.32 13.09
N ILE A 103 -19.07 -9.23 12.21
CA ILE A 103 -17.79 -9.95 12.32
C ILE A 103 -16.61 -8.96 12.27
N LEU A 104 -16.59 -8.03 11.32
CA LEU A 104 -15.51 -7.05 11.23
C LEU A 104 -15.45 -6.13 12.45
N PHE A 105 -16.61 -5.72 12.98
CA PHE A 105 -16.67 -4.92 14.20
C PHE A 105 -16.04 -5.67 15.39
N THR A 106 -16.34 -6.96 15.53
CA THR A 106 -15.73 -7.77 16.61
C THR A 106 -14.22 -7.92 16.44
N ILE A 107 -13.73 -8.18 15.22
CA ILE A 107 -12.29 -8.34 14.96
C ILE A 107 -11.54 -7.03 15.19
N LEU A 108 -12.07 -5.90 14.69
CA LEU A 108 -11.48 -4.58 14.90
C LEU A 108 -11.44 -4.20 16.39
N THR A 109 -12.47 -4.57 17.15
CA THR A 109 -12.47 -4.37 18.60
C THR A 109 -11.36 -5.17 19.27
N VAL A 110 -11.19 -6.44 18.90
CA VAL A 110 -10.11 -7.31 19.44
C VAL A 110 -8.73 -6.77 19.10
N VAL A 111 -8.48 -6.40 17.85
CA VAL A 111 -7.19 -5.82 17.41
C VAL A 111 -6.93 -4.49 18.11
N GLY A 112 -7.96 -3.65 18.28
CA GLY A 112 -7.87 -2.39 19.02
C GLY A 112 -7.50 -2.59 20.50
N CYS A 113 -8.13 -3.56 21.17
CA CYS A 113 -7.81 -3.89 22.57
C CYS A 113 -6.40 -4.48 22.73
N MET A 114 -5.91 -5.22 21.73
CA MET A 114 -4.55 -5.76 21.72
C MET A 114 -3.47 -4.69 21.57
N GLY A 115 -3.81 -3.46 21.16
CA GLY A 115 -2.85 -2.35 21.05
C GLY A 115 -2.54 -1.64 22.38
N VAL A 116 -3.21 -2.00 23.48
CA VAL A 116 -3.03 -1.38 24.80
C VAL A 116 -1.80 -1.89 25.58
N PRO A 117 -1.49 -3.20 25.63
CA PRO A 117 -0.31 -3.70 26.36
C PRO A 117 1.03 -3.35 25.67
N ALA A 118 2.13 -3.42 26.43
CA ALA A 118 3.48 -3.16 25.94
C ALA A 118 3.87 -4.12 24.80
N PRO A 119 4.66 -3.66 23.81
CA PRO A 119 4.99 -4.44 22.62
C PRO A 119 5.78 -5.70 22.97
N GLN A 120 5.24 -6.86 22.59
CA GLN A 120 5.86 -8.18 22.73
C GLN A 120 5.82 -8.88 21.37
N GLU A 121 6.80 -9.73 21.07
CA GLU A 121 6.89 -10.43 19.78
C GLU A 121 5.64 -11.26 19.48
N SER A 122 5.11 -12.00 20.47
CA SER A 122 3.88 -12.80 20.32
C SER A 122 2.64 -11.97 19.99
N LEU A 123 2.58 -10.70 20.42
CA LEU A 123 1.47 -9.80 20.15
C LEU A 123 1.47 -9.33 18.68
N GLY A 124 2.66 -9.18 18.10
CA GLY A 124 2.83 -8.89 16.68
C GLY A 124 2.28 -10.01 15.79
N TRP A 125 2.62 -11.26 16.09
CA TRP A 125 2.10 -12.42 15.35
C TRP A 125 0.58 -12.55 15.47
N ALA A 126 0.04 -12.39 16.69
CA ALA A 126 -1.39 -12.48 16.92
C ALA A 126 -2.17 -11.37 16.19
N SER A 127 -1.69 -10.13 16.24
CA SER A 127 -2.33 -9.01 15.52
C SER A 127 -2.29 -9.21 14.01
N GLY A 128 -1.19 -9.74 13.46
CA GLY A 128 -1.07 -10.10 12.05
C GLY A 128 -2.08 -11.17 11.60
N VAL A 129 -2.32 -12.20 12.42
CA VAL A 129 -3.32 -13.25 12.14
C VAL A 129 -4.74 -12.68 12.15
N PHE A 130 -5.11 -11.90 13.17
CA PHE A 130 -6.44 -11.27 13.24
C PHE A 130 -6.66 -10.28 12.10
N PHE A 131 -5.64 -9.51 11.73
CA PHE A 131 -5.71 -8.61 10.59
C PHE A 131 -5.85 -9.40 9.27
N THR A 132 -5.16 -10.53 9.12
CA THR A 132 -5.31 -11.38 7.93
C THR A 132 -6.73 -11.95 7.81
N ILE A 133 -7.31 -12.41 8.92
CA ILE A 133 -8.70 -12.89 8.97
C ILE A 133 -9.70 -11.77 8.64
N PHE A 134 -9.44 -10.56 9.16
CA PHE A 134 -10.23 -9.36 8.82
C PHE A 134 -10.23 -9.11 7.32
N VAL A 135 -9.06 -9.08 6.68
CA VAL A 135 -9.00 -8.78 5.25
C VAL A 135 -9.61 -9.92 4.41
N ILE A 136 -9.49 -11.20 4.82
CA ILE A 136 -10.17 -12.32 4.13
C ILE A 136 -11.69 -12.16 4.17
N THR A 137 -12.22 -11.88 5.36
CA THR A 137 -13.66 -11.71 5.55
C THR A 137 -14.16 -10.52 4.73
N TYR A 138 -13.39 -9.43 4.73
CA TYR A 138 -13.69 -8.24 3.92
C TYR A 138 -13.70 -8.53 2.41
N ASP A 139 -12.67 -9.20 1.90
CA ASP A 139 -12.52 -9.53 0.47
C ASP A 139 -13.63 -10.48 -0.01
N MET A 140 -14.05 -11.43 0.83
CA MET A 140 -15.07 -12.42 0.49
C MET A 140 -16.49 -11.85 0.43
N THR A 141 -16.82 -10.86 1.28
CA THR A 141 -18.19 -10.37 1.43
C THR A 141 -18.32 -8.90 1.08
N ILE A 142 -17.67 -8.01 1.83
CA ILE A 142 -17.92 -6.56 1.72
C ILE A 142 -17.43 -6.03 0.38
N GLY A 143 -16.26 -6.49 -0.06
CA GLY A 143 -15.64 -6.05 -1.31
C GLY A 143 -16.55 -6.25 -2.53
N SER A 144 -17.24 -7.39 -2.65
CA SER A 144 -18.11 -7.68 -3.78
C SER A 144 -19.54 -7.16 -3.62
N ILE A 145 -20.05 -7.16 -2.38
CA ILE A 145 -21.45 -6.82 -2.09
C ILE A 145 -21.68 -5.34 -2.08
N CYS A 146 -20.73 -4.51 -1.63
CA CYS A 146 -20.95 -3.07 -1.51
C CYS A 146 -21.29 -2.44 -2.88
N TYR A 147 -20.61 -2.85 -3.95
CA TYR A 147 -20.86 -2.35 -5.29
C TYR A 147 -22.23 -2.78 -5.82
N CYS A 148 -22.66 -4.00 -5.49
CA CYS A 148 -23.97 -4.48 -5.90
C CYS A 148 -25.10 -3.84 -5.09
N LEU A 149 -24.90 -3.65 -3.79
CA LEU A 149 -25.85 -3.01 -2.90
C LEU A 149 -26.05 -1.53 -3.26
N VAL A 150 -24.96 -0.79 -3.51
CA VAL A 150 -25.00 0.62 -3.95
C VAL A 150 -25.72 0.76 -5.30
N ALA A 151 -25.55 -0.22 -6.18
CA ALA A 151 -26.36 -0.27 -7.39
C ALA A 151 -27.83 -0.53 -7.04
N GLU A 152 -28.15 -1.52 -6.21
CA GLU A 152 -29.53 -1.98 -5.94
C GLU A 152 -30.38 -1.06 -5.05
N ILE A 153 -29.79 -0.27 -4.15
CA ILE A 153 -30.51 0.64 -3.23
C ILE A 153 -31.31 1.75 -3.94
N PRO A 154 -30.76 2.49 -4.93
CA PRO A 154 -31.51 3.55 -5.57
C PRO A 154 -32.55 3.03 -6.57
N SER A 155 -33.76 3.57 -6.47
CA SER A 155 -34.84 3.38 -7.43
C SER A 155 -34.38 3.70 -8.86
N THR A 156 -34.80 2.89 -9.84
CA THR A 156 -34.34 2.94 -11.25
C THR A 156 -34.48 4.32 -11.90
N ARG A 157 -35.43 5.15 -11.47
CA ARG A 157 -35.64 6.51 -11.99
C ARG A 157 -34.63 7.55 -11.46
N LEU A 158 -33.98 7.32 -10.32
CA LEU A 158 -33.05 8.27 -9.69
C LEU A 158 -31.60 7.74 -9.57
N ARG A 159 -31.35 6.46 -9.90
CA ARG A 159 -30.06 5.79 -9.74
C ARG A 159 -28.85 6.60 -10.22
N ILE A 160 -28.91 7.16 -11.43
CA ILE A 160 -27.78 7.92 -12.00
C ILE A 160 -27.50 9.19 -11.18
N LYS A 161 -28.55 9.89 -10.72
CA LYS A 161 -28.41 11.13 -9.95
C LYS A 161 -27.82 10.87 -8.56
N THR A 162 -28.27 9.83 -7.86
CA THR A 162 -27.76 9.48 -6.52
C THR A 162 -26.30 9.03 -6.57
N VAL A 163 -25.93 8.22 -7.56
CA VAL A 163 -24.54 7.79 -7.75
C VAL A 163 -23.64 8.97 -8.10
N ALA A 164 -24.10 9.90 -8.95
CA ALA A 164 -23.34 11.11 -9.27
C ALA A 164 -23.10 12.00 -8.04
N ILE A 165 -24.12 12.22 -7.20
CA ILE A 165 -23.98 12.98 -5.96
C ILE A 165 -23.00 12.30 -5.00
N ALA A 166 -23.12 10.98 -4.81
CA ALA A 166 -22.22 10.21 -3.94
C ALA A 166 -20.75 10.30 -4.41
N ARG A 167 -20.50 10.22 -5.72
CA ARG A 167 -19.15 10.36 -6.29
C ARG A 167 -18.58 11.77 -6.09
N ASN A 168 -19.37 12.81 -6.35
CA ASN A 168 -18.94 14.19 -6.15
C ASN A 168 -18.63 14.49 -4.68
N ALA A 169 -19.47 14.01 -3.75
CA ALA A 169 -19.23 14.16 -2.32
C ALA A 169 -17.94 13.46 -1.88
N TYR A 170 -17.72 12.22 -2.34
CA TYR A 170 -16.48 11.48 -2.07
C TYR A 170 -15.23 12.22 -2.58
N LEU A 171 -15.30 12.76 -3.81
CA LEU A 171 -14.19 13.51 -4.40
C LEU A 171 -13.84 14.77 -3.60
N LEU A 172 -14.84 15.55 -3.17
CA LEU A 172 -14.61 16.76 -2.36
C LEU A 172 -13.92 16.45 -1.03
N VAL A 173 -14.35 15.39 -0.34
CA VAL A 173 -13.70 14.94 0.90
C VAL A 173 -12.26 14.47 0.64
N SER A 174 -12.04 13.73 -0.46
CA SER A 174 -10.71 13.27 -0.83
C SER A 174 -9.74 14.42 -1.16
N ILE A 175 -10.24 15.49 -1.79
CA ILE A 175 -9.45 16.70 -2.07
C ILE A 175 -9.09 17.41 -0.76
N GLY A 176 -10.04 17.54 0.17
CA GLY A 176 -9.78 18.13 1.49
C GLY A 176 -8.73 17.34 2.28
N TRP A 177 -8.83 16.00 2.27
CA TRP A 177 -7.83 15.14 2.88
C TRP A 177 -6.45 15.28 2.21
N ALA A 178 -6.41 15.24 0.88
CA ALA A 178 -5.18 15.39 0.12
C ALA A 178 -4.53 16.76 0.38
N TYR A 179 -5.29 17.84 0.43
CA TYR A 179 -4.78 19.18 0.73
C TYR A 179 -4.13 19.25 2.12
N PHE A 180 -4.63 18.52 3.12
CA PHE A 180 -4.11 18.60 4.48
C PHE A 180 -2.98 17.59 4.76
N TYR A 181 -3.07 16.37 4.21
CA TYR A 181 -2.21 15.26 4.57
C TYR A 181 -1.21 14.85 3.49
N LEU A 182 -1.39 15.26 2.23
CA LEU A 182 -0.46 14.88 1.16
C LEU A 182 0.78 15.77 1.22
N PRO A 183 1.98 15.24 1.57
CA PRO A 183 3.22 16.00 1.46
C PRO A 183 3.50 16.27 -0.02
N GLU A 184 3.93 17.49 -0.36
CA GLU A 184 4.44 17.78 -1.70
C GLU A 184 5.85 17.16 -1.86
N PRO A 185 6.04 16.14 -2.71
CA PRO A 185 7.35 15.50 -2.90
C PRO A 185 8.18 16.20 -4.00
N LYS A 186 7.74 17.35 -4.49
CA LYS A 186 8.28 17.95 -5.71
C LYS A 186 9.71 18.45 -5.46
N GLY A 187 10.67 17.79 -6.12
CA GLY A 187 12.08 18.22 -6.12
C GLY A 187 12.94 17.72 -4.96
N ARG A 188 12.46 16.76 -4.13
CA ARG A 188 13.23 16.17 -3.02
C ARG A 188 13.50 14.68 -3.21
N SER A 189 14.65 14.23 -2.72
CA SER A 189 15.01 12.80 -2.70
C SER A 189 14.25 12.07 -1.58
N ALA A 190 14.06 10.74 -1.71
CA ALA A 190 13.34 9.96 -0.70
C ALA A 190 13.97 10.06 0.70
N ALA A 191 15.30 10.14 0.76
CA ALA A 191 16.07 10.29 2.00
C ALA A 191 15.87 11.68 2.67
N GLU A 192 15.68 12.75 1.88
CA GLU A 192 15.36 14.08 2.42
C GLU A 192 13.97 14.11 3.05
N LEU A 193 12.99 13.41 2.47
CA LEU A 193 11.67 13.29 3.07
C LEU A 193 11.72 12.53 4.40
N GLU A 194 12.48 11.43 4.46
CA GLU A 194 12.59 10.61 5.66
C GLU A 194 13.17 11.42 6.85
N LYS A 195 14.22 12.21 6.59
CA LYS A 195 14.82 13.13 7.58
C LYS A 195 13.85 14.24 8.03
N LEU A 196 12.99 14.74 7.13
CA LEU A 196 11.95 15.72 7.47
C LEU A 196 10.81 15.13 8.33
N PHE A 197 10.46 13.85 8.08
CA PHE A 197 9.50 13.11 8.90
C PHE A 197 10.07 12.81 10.29
N GLU A 198 11.35 12.46 10.37
CA GLU A 198 12.06 12.20 11.64
C GLU A 198 12.18 13.47 12.50
N GLN A 199 12.32 14.64 11.87
CA GLN A 199 12.26 15.95 12.52
C GLN A 199 10.84 16.39 12.92
N GLY A 200 9.80 15.59 12.61
CA GLY A 200 8.42 15.84 13.03
C GLY A 200 7.78 17.09 12.41
N ILE A 201 8.29 17.55 11.26
CA ILE A 201 7.84 18.79 10.64
C ILE A 201 6.47 18.53 9.97
N SER A 202 5.53 19.48 10.07
CA SER A 202 4.26 19.36 9.35
C SER A 202 4.48 19.33 7.84
N THR A 203 3.81 18.41 7.15
CA THR A 203 3.92 18.16 5.70
C THR A 203 3.64 19.39 4.82
N ARG A 204 2.98 20.44 5.35
CA ARG A 204 2.79 21.74 4.67
C ARG A 204 4.08 22.56 4.53
N ASN A 205 5.05 22.38 5.41
CA ASN A 205 6.27 23.19 5.44
C ASN A 205 7.46 22.52 4.75
N PHE A 206 7.26 21.31 4.19
CA PHE A 206 8.33 20.54 3.55
C PHE A 206 8.96 21.26 2.35
N SER A 207 8.24 22.16 1.70
CA SER A 207 8.76 22.95 0.58
C SER A 207 9.81 23.97 1.03
N SER A 208 9.68 24.54 2.23
CA SER A 208 10.45 25.71 2.67
C SER A 208 11.66 25.41 3.56
N THR A 209 11.88 24.16 3.94
CA THR A 209 12.96 23.77 4.87
C THR A 209 14.20 23.27 4.13
N GLU A 210 15.29 24.02 4.05
CA GLU A 210 16.55 23.50 3.49
C GLU A 210 17.07 22.34 4.35
N VAL A 211 17.35 21.19 3.71
CA VAL A 211 17.90 20.01 4.36
C VAL A 211 19.28 19.78 3.79
N VAL A 212 20.30 20.14 4.55
CA VAL A 212 21.69 19.80 4.21
C VAL A 212 21.95 18.37 4.69
N ILE A 213 22.22 17.47 3.74
CA ILE A 213 22.44 16.03 4.01
C ILE A 213 23.89 15.77 4.42
N PHE A 214 24.83 16.60 3.98
CA PHE A 214 26.26 16.48 4.28
C PHE A 214 26.74 17.71 5.04
N THR A 215 26.84 17.61 6.36
CA THR A 215 27.76 18.47 7.11
C THR A 215 29.16 17.91 6.86
N GLU A 216 30.13 18.74 6.48
CA GLU A 216 31.56 18.43 6.44
C GLU A 216 32.12 18.13 7.84
N GLU A 217 31.57 17.15 8.55
CA GLU A 217 32.21 16.56 9.72
C GLU A 217 32.94 15.28 9.29
N SER A 218 33.94 15.47 8.42
CA SER A 218 35.06 14.55 8.32
C SER A 218 36.37 15.33 8.43
N SER A 219 36.55 15.97 9.59
CA SER A 219 37.86 16.24 10.14
C SER A 219 37.81 16.10 11.66
N GLU A 220 37.76 14.86 12.15
CA GLU A 220 38.81 14.33 13.04
C GLU A 220 38.45 12.94 13.59
N LYS A 221 39.45 12.06 13.53
CA LYS A 221 39.67 10.80 14.25
C LYS A 221 38.77 9.60 13.90
N GLY A 222 39.47 8.59 13.38
CA GLY A 222 38.91 7.32 12.95
C GLY A 222 38.37 6.48 14.10
N ASP A 223 37.26 5.82 13.79
CA ASP A 223 36.97 4.47 14.23
C ASP A 223 36.14 3.81 13.14
N SER A 224 36.52 2.58 12.77
CA SER A 224 35.83 1.78 11.75
C SER A 224 34.47 1.32 12.27
N PRO A 225 33.35 1.49 11.53
CA PRO A 225 32.07 0.94 11.98
C PRO A 225 32.07 -0.58 11.82
N LYS A 226 31.89 -1.28 12.94
CA LYS A 226 31.65 -2.73 13.00
C LYS A 226 30.31 -3.05 12.35
N VAL A 227 30.32 -3.99 11.42
CA VAL A 227 29.13 -4.62 10.85
C VAL A 227 28.80 -5.82 11.74
N ASP A 228 27.78 -5.69 12.58
CA ASP A 228 27.24 -6.85 13.30
C ASP A 228 26.37 -7.65 12.33
N MET A 229 26.99 -8.69 11.77
CA MET A 229 26.31 -9.74 11.00
C MET A 229 25.48 -10.57 11.99
N VAL A 230 24.16 -10.38 11.99
CA VAL A 230 23.25 -11.33 12.64
C VAL A 230 23.18 -12.58 11.77
N GLU A 231 24.03 -13.55 12.07
CA GLU A 231 23.97 -14.90 11.53
C GLU A 231 22.71 -15.61 12.07
N GLY A 232 21.76 -15.85 11.18
CA GLY A 232 20.62 -16.71 11.45
C GLY A 232 21.08 -18.16 11.63
N LYS A 233 20.59 -18.79 12.69
CA LYS A 233 20.56 -20.24 12.86
C LYS A 233 19.15 -20.67 13.19
#